data_AF-A0A399QT06-F1
#
_entry.id   AF-A0A399QT06-F1
#
_cell.length_a   1.000
_cell.length_b   1.000
_cell.length_c   1.000
_cell.angle_alpha   90.00
_cell.angle_beta   90.00
_cell.angle_gamma   90.00
#
_symmetry.space_group_name_H-M   'P 1'
#
loop_
_entity.id
_entity.type
_entity.pdbx_description
1 polymer ?
#
loop_
_entity_poly.entity_id
_entity_poly.type
_entity_poly.pdbx_seq_one_letter_code
_entity_poly.pdbx_strand_id
1 'polypeptide(L)'
;MKPRVTVSINRDGQFELYLNESGRDLLVAELQKLDRKWEHFHLDNFGDPAIEFATDVPLSVVPYGEEDKVFKHGKVLLRPDEWDEEYYPHVMKTED
;
A
#
# COMPACT_ATOMS: atom_id res chain seq x y z
N MET A 1 3.63 2.44 19.80
CA MET A 1 4.74 3.06 19.03
C MET A 1 4.13 3.70 17.79
N LYS A 2 4.70 4.78 17.22
CA LYS A 2 4.12 5.35 15.98
C LYS A 2 4.32 4.33 14.82
N PRO A 3 3.28 4.01 14.03
CA PRO A 3 3.43 3.22 12.81
C PRO A 3 4.46 3.86 11.87
N ARG A 4 5.38 3.04 11.34
CA ARG A 4 6.33 3.43 10.30
C ARG A 4 6.25 2.40 9.19
N VAL A 5 5.69 2.83 8.06
CA VAL A 5 5.54 2.03 6.84
C VAL A 5 6.25 2.76 5.72
N THR A 6 7.26 2.16 5.08
CA THR A 6 7.94 2.74 3.91
C THR A 6 7.78 1.77 2.75
N VAL A 7 7.30 2.28 1.61
CA VAL A 7 7.30 1.56 0.34
C VAL A 7 8.42 2.11 -0.51
N SER A 8 9.29 1.25 -1.02
CA SER A 8 10.41 1.66 -1.86
C SER A 8 10.61 0.75 -3.07
N ILE A 9 11.26 1.31 -4.09
CA ILE A 9 12.04 0.56 -5.07
C ILE A 9 13.51 0.77 -4.73
N ASN A 10 14.23 -0.31 -4.39
CA ASN A 10 15.65 -0.24 -4.05
C ASN A 10 16.53 -0.02 -5.30
N ARG A 11 17.84 0.15 -5.09
CA ARG A 11 18.81 0.38 -6.19
C ARG A 11 18.81 -0.70 -7.28
N ASP A 12 18.47 -1.93 -6.91
CA ASP A 12 18.44 -3.09 -7.80
C ASP A 12 17.07 -3.23 -8.51
N GLY A 13 16.18 -2.25 -8.32
CA GLY A 13 14.85 -2.21 -8.93
C GLY A 13 13.81 -3.08 -8.21
N GLN A 14 14.10 -3.56 -7.00
CA GLN A 14 13.20 -4.45 -6.27
C GLN A 14 12.22 -3.66 -5.42
N PHE A 15 10.97 -4.13 -5.40
CA PHE A 15 9.95 -3.63 -4.50
C PHE A 15 10.21 -4.10 -3.07
N GLU A 16 10.16 -3.17 -2.12
CA GLU A 16 10.29 -3.46 -0.70
C GLU A 16 9.24 -2.69 0.11
N LEU A 17 8.71 -3.38 1.13
CA LEU A 17 7.79 -2.82 2.10
C LEU A 17 8.40 -2.97 3.51
N TYR A 18 8.84 -1.86 4.07
CA TYR A 18 9.43 -1.81 5.39
C TYR A 18 8.41 -1.43 6.45
N LEU A 19 8.36 -2.20 7.53
CA LEU A 19 7.39 -2.04 8.62
C LEU A 19 8.11 -2.12 9.96
N ASN A 20 7.88 -1.17 10.86
CA ASN A 20 8.08 -1.45 12.28
C ASN A 20 6.89 -2.27 12.84
N GLU A 21 6.97 -2.70 14.10
CA GLU A 21 5.96 -3.55 14.72
C GLU A 21 4.56 -2.92 14.65
N SER A 22 4.42 -1.64 15.00
CA SER A 22 3.12 -0.96 14.94
C SER A 22 2.63 -0.72 13.51
N GLY A 23 3.51 -0.54 12.53
CA GLY A 23 3.15 -0.47 11.11
C GLY A 23 2.65 -1.80 10.57
N ARG A 24 3.30 -2.90 10.96
CA ARG A 24 2.84 -4.26 10.63
C ARG A 24 1.46 -4.53 11.22
N ASP A 25 1.28 -4.25 12.50
CA ASP A 25 0.02 -4.52 13.19
C ASP A 25 -1.14 -3.70 12.58
N LEU A 26 -0.89 -2.44 12.19
CA LEU A 26 -1.84 -1.61 11.45
C LEU A 26 -2.19 -2.21 10.09
N LEU A 27 -1.18 -2.56 9.28
CA LEU A 27 -1.39 -3.14 7.95
C LEU A 27 -2.22 -4.42 8.02
N VAL A 28 -1.92 -5.30 8.98
CA VAL A 28 -2.71 -6.51 9.20
C VAL A 28 -4.16 -6.18 9.57
N ALA A 29 -4.38 -5.18 10.43
CA ALA A 29 -5.73 -4.77 10.79
C ALA A 29 -6.53 -4.24 9.59
N GLU A 30 -5.92 -3.43 8.71
CA GLU A 30 -6.58 -2.94 7.48
C GLU A 30 -6.88 -4.10 6.52
N LEU A 31 -5.95 -5.04 6.32
CA LEU A 31 -6.18 -6.23 5.50
C LEU A 31 -7.37 -7.08 5.99
N GLN A 32 -7.58 -7.15 7.31
CA GLN A 32 -8.70 -7.91 7.90
C GLN A 32 -10.06 -7.20 7.76
N LYS A 33 -10.11 -5.93 7.37
CA LYS A 33 -11.36 -5.22 7.09
C LYS A 33 -11.85 -5.40 5.66
N LEU A 34 -11.02 -5.98 4.80
CA LEU A 34 -11.32 -6.11 3.38
C LEU A 34 -12.41 -7.15 3.15
N ASP A 35 -13.32 -6.81 2.25
CA ASP A 35 -14.39 -7.67 1.78
C ASP A 35 -14.75 -7.33 0.34
N ARG A 36 -15.86 -7.87 -0.17
CA ARG A 36 -16.29 -7.61 -1.55
C ARG A 36 -16.62 -6.13 -1.83
N LYS A 37 -17.00 -5.35 -0.81
CA LYS A 37 -17.32 -3.93 -0.94
C LYS A 37 -16.10 -3.05 -0.68
N TRP A 38 -15.21 -3.50 0.20
CA TRP A 38 -13.98 -2.83 0.58
C TRP A 38 -12.79 -3.64 0.08
N GLU A 39 -12.51 -3.53 -1.21
CA GLU A 39 -11.47 -4.31 -1.89
C GLU A 39 -10.08 -3.66 -1.80
N HIS A 40 -9.96 -2.44 -1.29
CA HIS A 40 -8.69 -1.72 -1.23
C HIS A 40 -8.51 -0.96 0.06
N PHE A 41 -7.25 -0.58 0.28
CA PHE A 41 -6.88 0.41 1.27
C PHE A 41 -5.85 1.38 0.69
N HIS A 42 -5.83 2.58 1.27
CA HIS A 42 -4.98 3.68 0.86
C HIS A 42 -3.66 3.70 1.64
N LEU A 43 -2.62 4.19 0.96
CA LEU A 43 -1.29 4.37 1.48
C LEU A 43 -0.87 5.82 1.24
N ASP A 44 -0.90 6.69 2.25
CA ASP A 44 -0.58 8.11 2.03
C ASP A 44 0.38 8.66 3.08
N ASN A 45 1.30 9.51 2.65
CA ASN A 45 2.03 10.39 3.54
C ASN A 45 1.35 11.75 3.57
N PHE A 46 0.70 12.06 4.69
CA PHE A 46 0.30 13.43 4.97
C PHE A 46 1.41 14.09 5.78
N GLY A 47 2.10 15.06 5.18
CA GLY A 47 3.08 15.89 5.89
C GLY A 47 2.47 16.70 7.04
N ASP A 48 1.13 16.77 7.10
CA ASP A 48 0.36 17.38 8.18
C ASP A 48 -0.21 16.30 9.13
N PRO A 49 0.27 16.22 10.38
CA PRO A 49 -0.25 15.29 11.38
C PRO A 49 -1.74 15.47 11.69
N ALA A 50 -2.31 16.66 11.47
CA ALA A 50 -3.72 16.94 11.74
C ALA A 50 -4.67 16.22 10.77
N ILE A 51 -4.16 15.64 9.69
CA ILE A 51 -4.95 14.87 8.71
C ILE A 51 -4.34 13.48 8.47
N GLU A 52 -3.38 13.03 9.27
CA GLU A 52 -2.75 11.71 9.15
C GLU A 52 -3.77 10.56 9.26
N PHE A 53 -4.91 10.79 9.92
CA PHE A 53 -6.03 9.84 10.03
C PHE A 53 -6.90 9.74 8.77
N ALA A 54 -6.64 10.53 7.73
CA ALA A 54 -7.42 10.54 6.49
C ALA A 54 -7.02 9.42 5.52
N THR A 55 -6.09 8.54 5.90
CA THR A 55 -5.68 7.35 5.13
C THR A 55 -5.75 6.12 6.01
N ASP A 56 -5.78 4.95 5.38
CA ASP A 56 -5.84 3.67 6.06
C ASP A 56 -4.47 3.29 6.65
N VAL A 57 -3.39 3.51 5.88
CA VAL A 57 -2.02 3.24 6.31
C VAL A 57 -1.11 4.44 6.00
N PRO A 58 -0.61 5.16 7.03
CA PRO A 58 0.27 6.29 6.82
C PRO A 58 1.67 5.84 6.38
N LEU A 59 2.20 6.47 5.33
CA LEU A 59 3.53 6.21 4.81
C LEU A 59 4.59 7.12 5.44
N SER A 60 5.81 6.59 5.57
CA SER A 60 7.03 7.34 5.80
C SER A 60 7.75 7.53 4.47
N VAL A 61 8.23 8.75 4.24
CA VAL A 61 8.98 9.13 3.02
C VAL A 61 10.49 9.19 3.28
N VAL A 62 10.94 8.51 4.33
CA VAL A 62 12.36 8.37 4.65
C VAL A 62 12.87 7.10 3.99
N PRO A 63 13.81 7.18 3.03
CA PRO A 63 14.38 6.01 2.38
C PRO A 63 15.29 5.22 3.35
N TYR A 64 15.42 3.91 3.12
CA TYR A 64 16.30 3.04 3.90
C TYR A 64 17.72 3.04 3.35
N GLY A 65 17.88 3.03 2.02
CA GLY A 65 19.12 3.27 1.29
C GLY A 65 19.15 4.62 0.59
N GLU A 66 20.33 5.18 0.36
CA GLU A 66 20.48 6.51 -0.26
C GLU A 66 19.89 6.59 -1.68
N GLU A 67 19.83 5.47 -2.39
CA GLU A 67 19.34 5.39 -3.77
C GLU A 67 17.88 4.91 -3.87
N ASP A 68 17.23 4.63 -2.73
CA ASP A 68 15.87 4.10 -2.73
C ASP A 68 14.87 5.18 -3.19
N LYS A 69 13.99 4.78 -4.10
CA LYS A 69 12.84 5.62 -4.50
C LYS A 69 11.66 5.27 -3.61
N VAL A 70 11.24 6.20 -2.77
CA VAL A 70 10.08 6.03 -1.88
C VAL A 70 8.79 6.58 -2.47
N PHE A 71 7.67 5.91 -2.19
CA PHE A 71 6.34 6.38 -2.58
C PHE A 71 5.73 7.29 -1.51
N LYS A 72 4.97 8.30 -1.94
CA LYS A 72 4.24 9.22 -1.05
C LYS A 72 2.74 8.97 -0.99
N HIS A 73 2.21 8.29 -2.00
CA HIS A 73 0.79 8.02 -2.14
C HIS A 73 0.62 6.73 -2.95
N GLY A 74 -0.45 6.00 -2.67
CA GLY A 74 -0.75 4.75 -3.33
C GLY A 74 -2.02 4.12 -2.81
N LYS A 75 -2.40 3.02 -3.44
CA LYS A 75 -3.48 2.15 -2.98
C LYS A 75 -3.13 0.73 -3.34
N VAL A 76 -3.52 -0.20 -2.47
CA VAL A 76 -3.42 -1.63 -2.73
C VAL A 76 -4.82 -2.13 -3.04
N LEU A 77 -5.01 -2.62 -4.27
CA LEU A 77 -6.29 -3.10 -4.79
C LEU A 77 -6.30 -4.63 -4.70
N LEU A 78 -7.09 -5.18 -3.80
CA LEU A 78 -7.25 -6.62 -3.53
C LEU A 78 -8.60 -7.10 -4.07
N ARG A 79 -8.74 -6.92 -5.38
CA ARG A 79 -9.98 -7.16 -6.12
C ARG A 79 -10.14 -8.65 -6.42
N PRO A 80 -11.35 -9.22 -6.25
CA PRO A 80 -11.62 -10.57 -6.74
C PRO A 80 -11.69 -10.57 -8.28
N ASP A 81 -11.39 -11.72 -8.91
CA ASP A 81 -11.42 -11.88 -10.37
C ASP A 81 -12.75 -11.44 -11.00
N GLU A 82 -13.89 -11.73 -10.35
CA GLU A 82 -15.22 -11.29 -10.81
C GLU A 82 -15.30 -9.77 -11.06
N TRP A 83 -14.56 -8.98 -10.27
CA TRP A 83 -14.50 -7.53 -10.44
C TRP A 83 -13.68 -7.14 -11.68
N ASP A 84 -12.54 -7.78 -11.89
CA ASP A 84 -11.72 -7.51 -13.07
C ASP A 84 -12.35 -8.08 -14.35
N GLU A 85 -13.16 -9.15 -14.28
CA GLU A 85 -14.01 -9.58 -15.40
C GLU A 85 -15.02 -8.51 -15.84
N GLU A 86 -15.67 -7.84 -14.89
CA GLU A 86 -16.69 -6.81 -15.17
C GLU A 86 -16.04 -5.51 -15.69
N TYR A 87 -14.99 -5.03 -15.03
CA TYR A 87 -14.45 -3.68 -15.25
C TYR A 87 -13.14 -3.65 -16.05
N TYR A 88 -12.34 -4.73 -16.02
CA TYR A 88 -11.03 -4.80 -16.65
C TYR A 88 -10.80 -6.10 -17.44
N PRO A 89 -11.73 -6.56 -18.29
CA PRO A 89 -11.71 -7.91 -18.89
C PRO A 89 -10.46 -8.22 -19.74
N HIS A 90 -9.64 -7.22 -20.08
CA HIS A 90 -8.37 -7.43 -20.77
C HIS A 90 -7.30 -8.09 -19.89
N VAL A 91 -7.34 -7.91 -18.56
CA VAL A 91 -6.37 -8.54 -17.65
C VAL A 91 -6.64 -10.03 -17.43
N MET A 92 -7.88 -10.48 -17.71
CA MET A 92 -8.28 -11.88 -17.62
C MET A 92 -7.82 -12.71 -18.82
N LYS A 93 -7.27 -12.05 -19.84
CA LYS A 93 -6.69 -12.74 -21.00
C LYS A 93 -5.29 -13.19 -20.61
N THR A 94 -5.06 -14.48 -20.53
CA THR A 94 -3.70 -15.02 -20.48
C THR A 94 -3.00 -14.71 -21.79
N GLU A 95 -1.78 -14.16 -21.72
CA GLU A 95 -0.88 -14.20 -22.87
C GLU A 95 -0.49 -15.67 -23.08
N ASP A 96 -0.82 -16.22 -24.25
CA ASP A 96 -0.40 -17.56 -24.70
C ASP A 96 1.12 -17.63 -24.91
#